data_AF-A0A166BW39-F1
#
_entry.id   AF-A0A166BW39-F1
#
_cell.length_a   1.000
_cell.length_b   1.000
_cell.length_c   1.000
_cell.angle_alpha   90.00
_cell.angle_beta   90.00
_cell.angle_gamma   90.00
#
_symmetry.space_group_name_H-M   'P 1'
#
loop_
_entity.id
_entity.type
_entity.pdbx_description
1 polymer ?
#
loop_
_entity_poly.entity_id
_entity_poly.type
_entity_poly.pdbx_seq_one_letter_code
_entity_poly.pdbx_strand_id
1 'polypeptide(L)'
;DGGDESALSPPTVKSQARTVTIDQFIVYSATFQVPTFYFSAHQSDGSTLGLGDIEALRLLKAHSRPDSEINSYAITPIASPFPLLSQGDHPTLGTPCWYFHPCETSTAVQEILHEIGEMDWEGEDGLARWMGAWFSVLSSAVDL
;
A
#
# COMPACT_ATOMS: atom_id res chain seq x y z
N ASP A 1 -42.17 -18.53 -47.24
CA ASP A 1 -42.83 -17.43 -46.52
C ASP A 1 -42.81 -17.80 -45.05
N GLY A 2 -41.80 -17.48 -44.25
CA GLY A 2 -41.06 -16.22 -44.15
C GLY A 2 -41.48 -15.53 -42.84
N GLY A 3 -41.26 -16.18 -41.69
CA GLY A 3 -41.71 -15.71 -40.37
C GLY A 3 -40.54 -15.50 -39.42
N ASP A 4 -40.18 -14.24 -39.28
CA ASP A 4 -39.16 -13.58 -38.47
C ASP A 4 -38.95 -14.15 -37.04
N GLU A 5 -37.79 -14.79 -36.83
CA GLU A 5 -37.29 -15.18 -35.51
C GLU A 5 -36.51 -13.99 -34.94
N SER A 6 -37.23 -13.06 -34.32
CA SER A 6 -36.65 -11.90 -33.63
C SER A 6 -35.98 -12.36 -32.33
N ALA A 7 -34.72 -12.82 -32.46
CA ALA A 7 -33.85 -13.10 -31.34
C ALA A 7 -33.46 -11.79 -30.63
N LEU A 8 -34.19 -11.42 -29.57
CA LEU A 8 -33.74 -10.39 -28.64
C LEU A 8 -32.40 -10.82 -28.03
N SER A 9 -31.33 -10.17 -28.46
CA SER A 9 -30.02 -10.33 -27.85
C SER A 9 -30.10 -9.92 -26.37
N PRO A 10 -29.50 -10.68 -25.43
CA PRO A 10 -29.53 -10.32 -24.02
C PRO A 10 -28.85 -8.96 -23.81
N PRO A 11 -29.36 -8.12 -22.87
CA PRO A 11 -28.76 -6.83 -22.59
C PRO A 11 -27.32 -7.04 -22.14
N THR A 12 -26.38 -6.54 -22.93
CA THR A 12 -24.97 -6.49 -22.54
C THR A 12 -24.84 -5.48 -21.40
N VAL A 13 -24.84 -5.97 -20.17
CA VAL A 13 -24.52 -5.14 -19.00
C VAL A 13 -23.08 -4.67 -19.19
N LYS A 14 -22.91 -3.42 -19.62
CA LYS A 14 -21.60 -2.78 -19.64
C LYS A 14 -21.16 -2.66 -18.18
N SER A 15 -20.21 -3.50 -17.78
CA SER A 15 -19.43 -3.30 -16.56
C SER A 15 -18.92 -1.85 -16.57
N GLN A 16 -19.43 -1.03 -15.66
CA GLN A 16 -18.98 0.35 -15.53
C GLN A 16 -17.62 0.30 -14.84
N ALA A 17 -16.58 0.76 -15.52
CA ALA A 17 -15.25 0.83 -14.93
C ALA A 17 -15.29 1.75 -13.71
N ARG A 18 -15.03 1.21 -12.52
CA ARG A 18 -14.95 1.97 -11.27
C ARG A 18 -13.60 2.66 -11.21
N THR A 19 -13.59 4.00 -11.30
CA THR A 19 -12.39 4.79 -11.09
C THR A 19 -12.16 4.99 -9.60
N VAL A 20 -10.91 4.80 -9.17
CA VAL A 20 -10.46 5.00 -7.80
C VAL A 20 -9.28 5.96 -7.84
N THR A 21 -9.30 6.98 -7.00
CA THR A 21 -8.19 7.91 -6.78
C THR A 21 -7.40 7.44 -5.57
N ILE A 22 -6.07 7.40 -5.67
CA ILE A 22 -5.18 7.04 -4.57
C ILE A 22 -4.24 8.20 -4.31
N ASP A 23 -4.33 8.76 -3.11
CA ASP A 23 -3.39 9.76 -2.62
C ASP A 23 -2.34 9.07 -1.76
N GLN A 24 -1.07 9.32 -2.05
CA GLN A 24 0.08 8.70 -1.38
C GLN A 24 0.88 9.75 -0.64
N PHE A 25 1.33 9.42 0.57
CA PHE A 25 2.03 10.33 1.46
C PHE A 25 3.23 9.64 2.10
N ILE A 26 4.31 10.40 2.26
CA ILE A 26 5.49 9.98 3.03
C ILE A 26 5.57 10.91 4.22
N VAL A 27 5.44 10.34 5.43
CA VAL A 27 5.46 11.12 6.67
C VAL A 27 6.51 10.58 7.61
N TYR A 28 7.27 11.47 8.25
CA TYR A 28 8.23 11.08 9.27
C TYR A 28 7.52 10.62 10.55
N SER A 29 7.79 9.40 10.98
CA SER A 29 7.34 8.90 12.29
C SER A 29 8.33 9.31 13.36
N ALA A 30 7.93 10.22 14.26
CA ALA A 30 8.78 10.66 15.37
C ALA A 30 9.11 9.53 16.35
N THR A 31 8.19 8.56 16.52
CA THR A 31 8.37 7.42 17.43
C THR A 31 9.44 6.45 16.95
N PHE A 32 9.43 6.14 15.64
CA PHE A 32 10.35 5.17 15.05
C PHE A 32 11.54 5.81 14.34
N GLN A 33 11.52 7.14 14.21
CA GLN A 33 12.54 7.96 13.57
C GLN A 33 12.84 7.58 12.11
N VAL A 34 11.81 7.15 11.38
CA VAL A 34 11.88 6.71 9.98
C VAL A 34 10.71 7.28 9.17
N PRO A 35 10.84 7.46 7.84
CA PRO A 35 9.69 7.71 6.98
C PRO A 35 8.71 6.54 7.02
N THR A 36 7.43 6.89 6.95
CA THR A 36 6.29 5.98 6.98
C THR A 36 5.40 6.30 5.79
N PHE A 37 5.02 5.26 5.05
CA PHE A 37 4.14 5.41 3.90
C PHE A 37 2.68 5.33 4.33
N TYR A 38 1.92 6.35 3.95
CA TYR A 38 0.47 6.43 4.11
C TYR A 38 -0.19 6.52 2.74
N PHE A 39 -1.40 6.01 2.61
CA PHE A 39 -2.24 6.27 1.46
C PHE A 39 -3.71 6.33 1.83
N SER A 40 -4.50 7.03 1.03
CA SER A 40 -5.96 6.97 1.06
C SER A 40 -6.48 6.64 -0.32
N ALA A 41 -7.55 5.85 -0.41
CA ALA A 41 -8.20 5.54 -1.67
C ALA A 41 -9.67 5.93 -1.61
N HIS A 42 -10.12 6.64 -2.64
CA HIS A 42 -11.47 7.21 -2.72
C HIS A 42 -12.12 6.88 -4.06
N GLN A 43 -13.42 6.63 -4.05
CA GLN A 43 -14.24 6.54 -5.26
C GLN A 43 -14.51 7.93 -5.85
N SER A 44 -15.02 7.97 -7.09
CA SER A 44 -15.42 9.23 -7.75
C SER A 44 -16.51 10.02 -7.02
N ASP A 45 -17.27 9.37 -6.12
CA ASP A 45 -18.25 10.04 -5.25
C ASP A 45 -17.66 10.53 -3.92
N GLY A 46 -16.35 10.34 -3.70
CA GLY A 46 -15.63 10.75 -2.50
C GLY A 46 -15.68 9.74 -1.35
N SER A 47 -16.33 8.59 -1.50
CA SER A 47 -16.35 7.56 -0.46
C SER A 47 -15.01 6.82 -0.35
N THR A 48 -14.60 6.52 0.89
CA THR A 48 -13.37 5.78 1.19
C THR A 48 -13.54 4.28 0.92
N LEU A 49 -12.49 3.64 0.43
CA LEU A 49 -12.47 2.18 0.24
C LEU A 49 -12.14 1.44 1.55
N GLY A 50 -12.90 0.39 1.84
CA GLY A 50 -12.58 -0.56 2.91
C GLY A 50 -11.50 -1.56 2.49
N LEU A 51 -10.97 -2.33 3.44
CA LEU A 51 -9.82 -3.21 3.20
C LEU A 51 -10.03 -4.19 2.04
N GLY A 52 -11.20 -4.81 1.92
CA GLY A 52 -11.49 -5.74 0.82
C GLY A 52 -11.41 -5.09 -0.57
N ASP A 53 -11.84 -3.83 -0.69
CA ASP A 53 -11.71 -3.07 -1.93
C ASP A 53 -10.24 -2.67 -2.16
N ILE A 54 -9.50 -2.28 -1.11
CA ILE A 54 -8.06 -1.99 -1.18
C ILE A 54 -7.25 -3.19 -1.68
N GLU A 55 -7.55 -4.38 -1.17
CA GLU A 55 -6.91 -5.63 -1.62
C GLU A 55 -7.15 -5.90 -3.10
N ALA A 56 -8.37 -5.60 -3.59
CA ALA A 56 -8.73 -5.77 -4.99
C ALA A 56 -7.97 -4.80 -5.94
N LEU A 57 -7.47 -3.67 -5.43
CA LEU A 57 -6.67 -2.73 -6.21
C LEU A 57 -5.28 -3.28 -6.58
N ARG A 58 -4.84 -4.38 -5.95
CA ARG A 58 -3.50 -4.97 -6.14
C ARG A 58 -2.34 -3.99 -5.94
N LEU A 59 -2.55 -2.95 -5.12
CA LEU A 59 -1.49 -2.03 -4.69
C LEU A 59 -0.40 -2.76 -3.89
N LEU A 60 -0.78 -3.86 -3.23
CA LEU A 60 0.13 -4.72 -2.51
C LEU A 60 0.59 -5.86 -3.42
N LYS A 61 1.91 -6.07 -3.47
CA LYS A 61 2.48 -7.17 -4.25
C LYS A 61 2.05 -8.51 -3.66
N ALA A 62 1.51 -9.41 -4.49
CA ALA A 62 0.92 -10.67 -4.01
C ALA A 62 1.92 -11.59 -3.26
N HIS A 63 3.21 -11.49 -3.57
CA HIS A 63 4.28 -12.26 -2.92
C HIS A 63 4.76 -11.67 -1.59
N SER A 64 4.35 -10.44 -1.24
CA SER A 64 4.65 -9.83 0.06
C SER A 64 3.58 -10.16 1.11
N ARG A 65 2.69 -11.13 0.82
CA ARG A 65 1.64 -11.57 1.74
C ARG A 65 1.99 -12.91 2.38
N PRO A 66 2.70 -12.92 3.52
CA PRO A 66 2.78 -14.12 4.36
C PRO A 66 1.39 -14.51 4.85
N ASP A 67 1.21 -15.74 5.35
CA ASP A 67 -0.03 -16.11 6.06
C ASP A 67 -0.34 -15.05 7.11
N SER A 68 -1.52 -14.44 7.00
CA SER A 68 -1.87 -13.23 7.75
C SER A 68 -3.26 -13.33 8.33
N GLU A 69 -3.42 -12.83 9.55
CA GLU A 69 -4.71 -12.50 10.12
C GLU A 69 -5.20 -11.17 9.55
N ILE A 70 -6.46 -11.14 9.12
CA ILE A 70 -7.05 -9.99 8.44
C ILE A 70 -8.31 -9.59 9.20
N ASN A 71 -8.42 -8.31 9.54
CA ASN A 71 -9.64 -7.72 10.05
C ASN A 71 -9.96 -6.44 9.26
N SER A 72 -11.03 -5.73 9.63
CA SER A 72 -11.47 -4.55 8.87
C SER A 72 -10.48 -3.38 8.84
N TYR A 73 -9.47 -3.36 9.71
CA TYR A 73 -8.56 -2.23 9.93
C TYR A 73 -7.08 -2.61 9.89
N ALA A 74 -6.73 -3.90 9.70
CA ALA A 74 -5.34 -4.34 9.66
C ALA A 74 -5.14 -5.66 8.90
N ILE A 75 -3.93 -5.80 8.35
CA ILE A 75 -3.36 -7.06 7.87
C ILE A 75 -2.13 -7.35 8.73
N THR A 76 -2.15 -8.45 9.48
CA THR A 76 -1.07 -8.83 10.39
C THR A 76 -0.50 -10.18 9.99
N PRO A 77 0.78 -10.26 9.58
CA PRO A 77 1.45 -11.54 9.38
C PRO A 77 1.40 -12.39 10.66
N ILE A 78 1.04 -13.67 10.56
CA ILE A 78 0.96 -14.58 11.73
C ILE A 78 2.31 -14.68 12.46
N ALA A 79 3.42 -14.57 11.73
CA ALA A 79 4.77 -14.61 12.28
C ALA A 79 5.22 -13.28 12.92
N SER A 80 4.39 -12.23 12.90
CA SER A 80 4.74 -10.91 13.41
C SER A 80 3.74 -10.46 14.49
N PRO A 81 4.22 -9.89 15.61
CA PRO A 81 3.34 -9.26 16.60
C PRO A 81 2.76 -7.93 16.11
N PHE A 82 3.32 -7.34 15.04
CA PHE A 82 2.91 -6.05 14.49
C PHE A 82 2.26 -6.18 13.11
N PRO A 83 1.22 -5.37 12.81
CA PRO A 83 0.55 -5.39 11.53
C PRO A 83 1.49 -4.92 10.41
N LEU A 84 1.37 -5.52 9.23
CA LEU A 84 2.03 -5.02 8.02
C LEU A 84 1.35 -3.73 7.56
N LEU A 85 0.01 -3.76 7.49
CA LEU A 85 -0.83 -2.64 7.08
C LEU A 85 -1.86 -2.36 8.18
N SER A 86 -2.08 -1.09 8.50
CA SER A 86 -3.07 -0.65 9.48
C SER A 86 -3.83 0.58 8.99
N GLN A 87 -5.04 0.76 9.51
CA GLN A 87 -5.82 1.98 9.34
C GLN A 87 -5.63 2.90 10.55
N GLY A 88 -5.50 4.20 10.28
CA GLY A 88 -5.43 5.24 11.30
C GLY A 88 -5.57 6.62 10.67
N ASP A 89 -5.32 7.67 11.44
CA ASP A 89 -5.36 9.03 10.90
C ASP A 89 -3.99 9.45 10.35
N HIS A 90 -4.01 10.17 9.24
CA HIS A 90 -2.81 10.83 8.72
C HIS A 90 -2.31 11.84 9.77
N PRO A 91 -1.04 11.77 10.22
CA PRO A 91 -0.55 12.55 11.36
C PRO A 91 -0.63 14.08 11.16
N THR A 92 -0.49 14.57 9.93
CA THR A 92 -0.63 16.00 9.59
C THR A 92 -2.06 16.42 9.21
N LEU A 93 -2.77 15.62 8.41
CA LEU A 93 -4.07 15.98 7.84
C LEU A 93 -5.26 15.64 8.76
N GLY A 94 -5.08 14.70 9.70
CA GLY A 94 -6.14 14.20 10.58
C GLY A 94 -7.24 13.43 9.83
N THR A 95 -6.96 12.95 8.62
CA THR A 95 -7.91 12.22 7.77
C THR A 95 -7.66 10.71 7.81
N PRO A 96 -8.68 9.86 7.65
CA PRO A 96 -8.49 8.41 7.62
C PRO A 96 -7.57 7.97 6.47
N CYS A 97 -6.54 7.19 6.80
CA CYS A 97 -5.57 6.63 5.88
C CYS A 97 -5.20 5.20 6.26
N TRP A 98 -4.66 4.48 5.28
CA TRP A 98 -3.93 3.25 5.47
C TRP A 98 -2.44 3.56 5.58
N TYR A 99 -1.69 2.82 6.39
CA TYR A 99 -0.25 2.99 6.53
C TYR A 99 0.46 1.67 6.81
N PHE A 100 1.70 1.58 6.33
CA PHE A 100 2.57 0.47 6.69
C PHE A 100 3.20 0.73 8.05
N HIS A 101 3.18 -0.27 8.92
CA HIS A 101 3.75 -0.10 10.24
C HIS A 101 5.28 0.05 10.14
N PRO A 102 5.87 1.12 10.71
CA PRO A 102 7.29 1.44 10.46
C PRO A 102 8.27 0.73 11.40
N CYS A 103 7.81 -0.16 12.29
CA CYS A 103 8.67 -0.72 13.35
C CYS A 103 9.89 -1.50 12.83
N GLU A 104 9.73 -2.22 11.72
CA GLU A 104 10.82 -3.02 11.12
C GLU A 104 11.56 -2.26 10.01
N THR A 105 11.16 -1.01 9.71
CA THR A 105 11.74 -0.26 8.59
C THR A 105 13.23 -0.03 8.76
N SER A 106 13.70 0.32 9.96
CA SER A 106 15.13 0.52 10.20
C SER A 106 15.92 -0.77 10.00
N THR A 107 15.41 -1.90 10.50
CA THR A 107 16.04 -3.22 10.34
C THR A 107 16.16 -3.57 8.86
N ALA A 108 15.06 -3.50 8.10
CA ALA A 108 15.03 -3.85 6.69
C ALA A 108 15.96 -2.98 5.83
N VAL A 109 16.01 -1.67 6.11
CA VAL A 109 16.91 -0.75 5.38
C VAL A 109 18.38 -1.05 5.69
N GLN A 110 18.72 -1.35 6.95
CA GLN A 110 20.08 -1.71 7.35
C GLN A 110 20.56 -2.99 6.67
N GLU A 111 19.69 -4.00 6.55
CA GLU A 111 20.01 -5.24 5.83
C GLU A 111 20.39 -4.95 4.38
N ILE A 112 19.58 -4.16 3.65
CA ILE A 112 19.87 -3.79 2.26
C ILE A 112 21.21 -3.05 2.17
N LEU A 113 21.41 -2.01 2.99
CA LEU A 113 22.62 -1.18 2.96
C LEU A 113 23.90 -1.97 3.26
N HIS A 114 23.83 -2.91 4.20
CA HIS A 114 24.92 -3.83 4.50
C HIS A 114 25.26 -4.70 3.28
N GLU A 115 24.24 -5.20 2.59
CA GLU A 115 24.39 -6.10 1.45
C GLU A 115 24.99 -5.40 0.21
N ILE A 116 24.68 -4.12 0.00
CA ILE A 116 25.26 -3.31 -1.08
C ILE A 116 26.60 -2.65 -0.71
N GLY A 117 27.12 -2.89 0.50
CA GLY A 117 28.41 -2.35 0.96
C GLY A 117 28.40 -0.84 1.22
N GLU A 118 27.22 -0.29 1.53
CA GLU A 118 26.96 1.15 1.59
C GLU A 118 26.78 1.71 3.02
N MET A 119 27.42 1.10 4.01
CA MET A 119 27.28 1.49 5.42
C MET A 119 27.95 2.83 5.78
N ASP A 120 28.81 3.38 4.91
CA ASP A 120 29.50 4.65 5.18
C ASP A 120 28.53 5.84 5.08
N TRP A 121 28.24 6.44 6.25
CA TRP A 121 27.39 7.63 6.43
C TRP A 121 28.08 8.97 6.24
N GLU A 122 29.30 8.99 5.71
CA GLU A 122 30.02 10.23 5.55
C GLU A 122 29.52 11.03 4.33
N GLY A 123 28.95 12.21 4.59
CA GLY A 123 28.57 13.19 3.56
C GLY A 123 27.07 13.36 3.33
N GLU A 124 26.71 14.31 2.45
CA GLU A 124 25.32 14.64 2.09
C GLU A 124 24.60 13.46 1.40
N ASP A 125 25.35 12.50 0.84
CA ASP A 125 24.82 11.34 0.10
C ASP A 125 24.25 10.23 1.01
N GLY A 126 24.60 10.22 2.31
CA GLY A 126 24.16 9.16 3.23
C GLY A 126 22.64 9.10 3.37
N LEU A 127 21.98 10.26 3.51
CA LEU A 127 20.52 10.33 3.59
C LEU A 127 19.85 9.90 2.27
N ALA A 128 20.42 10.29 1.13
CA ALA A 128 19.89 9.91 -0.17
C ALA A 128 19.96 8.38 -0.38
N ARG A 129 21.06 7.76 0.01
CA ARG A 129 21.24 6.29 -0.02
C ARG A 129 20.28 5.59 0.92
N TRP A 130 20.14 6.09 2.15
CA TRP A 130 19.15 5.57 3.10
C TRP A 130 17.73 5.63 2.53
N MET A 131 17.35 6.77 1.96
CA MET A 131 16.04 6.95 1.31
C MET A 131 15.87 6.02 0.11
N GLY A 132 16.90 5.81 -0.70
CA GLY A 132 16.87 4.87 -1.83
C GLY A 132 16.67 3.42 -1.38
N ALA A 133 17.39 2.99 -0.34
CA ALA A 133 17.20 1.68 0.27
C ALA A 133 15.79 1.54 0.87
N TRP A 134 15.29 2.59 1.53
CA TRP A 134 13.91 2.61 2.04
C TRP A 134 12.85 2.51 0.93
N PHE A 135 13.02 3.22 -0.19
CA PHE A 135 12.13 3.05 -1.35
C PHE A 135 12.19 1.63 -1.92
N SER A 136 13.34 0.95 -1.83
CA SER A 136 13.48 -0.44 -2.24
C SER A 136 12.68 -1.39 -1.31
N VAL A 137 12.73 -1.17 0.01
CA VAL A 137 11.87 -1.87 0.99
C VAL A 137 10.39 -1.60 0.69
N LEU A 138 9.99 -0.34 0.50
CA LEU A 138 8.61 0.00 0.20
C LEU A 138 8.15 -0.66 -1.12
N SER A 139 9.01 -0.66 -2.13
CA SER A 139 8.73 -1.28 -3.44
C SER A 139 8.65 -2.81 -3.38
N SER A 140 9.14 -3.47 -2.33
CA SER A 140 8.91 -4.91 -2.17
C SER A 140 7.49 -5.22 -1.70
N ALA A 141 6.82 -4.26 -1.03
CA ALA A 141 5.46 -4.41 -0.52
C ALA A 141 4.41 -3.76 -1.42
N VAL A 142 4.74 -2.62 -2.05
CA VAL A 142 3.83 -1.80 -2.85
C VAL A 142 4.24 -1.82 -4.32
N ASP A 143 3.25 -1.87 -5.21
CA ASP A 143 3.45 -1.60 -6.64
C ASP A 143 3.41 -0.09 -6.87
N LEU A 144 4.59 0.55 -6.72
CA LEU A 144 4.82 1.98 -6.92
C LEU A 144 5.00 2.32 -8.42
#